data_AF-A0A0E0SD65-F1
#
_entry.id   AF-A0A0E0SD65-F1
#
_cell.length_a   1.000
_cell.length_b   1.000
_cell.length_c   1.000
_cell.angle_alpha   90.00
_cell.angle_beta   90.00
_cell.angle_gamma   90.00
#
_symmetry.space_group_name_H-M   'P 1'
#
loop_
_entity.id
_entity.type
_entity.pdbx_description
1 polymer ?
#
loop_
_entity_poly.entity_id
_entity_poly.type
_entity_poly.pdbx_seq_one_letter_code
_entity_poly.pdbx_strand_id
1 'polypeptide(L)'
;MPRKGNRKVRSGCLTCKARKVKCDEGKPTCQRCVIGGRPRNHVLGDTARSESRTIEFFCKVVAPTLSGPIDPYFWTHIVLQFSEVEPAVRHSVMTISSLFENRRNPDKSSALAIQRNVVALKHYNAAIRELQSPKSPDLILTLLTCLLFVCIEVLHSNSDVAIRHCYHGINLLGTSDPPEWATRFLMPVFRRLSLLPFYFGDSQPLANCPALTQPSPTITSSFSSHFEAQVSIDAIYNLTIQLFRQTGEFRLGKMRYQPGPPEILAEQNKIHQYLAQWKSAFERFESETSVDISSAIKISRIWPFQLFHVCTVLSTVIFTTEETDYDDFIPNFKGMVKGAAEIAGLRTRPMRSEFHFEMGFAPFLFFVAIKCRDFETRMAGLRLMSVLCAAQESLWNSHTLQVVAQRIIDLEHGVTAGEHSAQYNSLPADDVRVRHFVVGPVKSGPDGLIGREISFYMPTKDGINIKREIFSMKRLNEPLELEGSPGVFTVDLTTETLPMR
;
A
#
# COMPACT_ATOMS: atom_id res chain seq x y z
N MET A 1 -65.32 21.22 -32.10
CA MET A 1 -64.95 21.36 -30.67
C MET A 1 -63.45 21.13 -30.50
N PRO A 2 -62.67 22.06 -29.94
CA PRO A 2 -61.25 21.82 -29.70
C PRO A 2 -61.09 20.79 -28.58
N ARG A 3 -60.33 19.72 -28.84
CA ARG A 3 -60.01 18.67 -27.85
C ARG A 3 -59.32 19.31 -26.65
N LYS A 4 -59.91 19.18 -25.45
CA LYS A 4 -59.29 19.55 -24.16
C LYS A 4 -57.89 18.91 -24.08
N GLY A 5 -56.85 19.73 -24.04
CA GLY A 5 -55.47 19.26 -23.92
C GLY A 5 -55.24 18.59 -22.56
N ASN A 6 -54.79 17.34 -22.57
CA ASN A 6 -54.41 16.64 -21.34
C ASN A 6 -53.17 17.29 -20.71
N ARG A 7 -53.17 17.46 -19.38
CA ARG A 7 -52.00 17.95 -18.62
C ARG A 7 -50.76 17.11 -18.96
N LYS A 8 -49.70 17.79 -19.41
CA LYS A 8 -48.40 17.17 -19.71
C LYS A 8 -47.77 16.69 -18.39
N VAL A 9 -47.39 15.43 -18.34
CA VAL A 9 -46.60 14.88 -17.22
C VAL A 9 -45.12 15.21 -17.44
N ARG A 10 -44.47 15.83 -16.44
CA ARG A 10 -43.06 16.26 -16.56
C ARG A 10 -42.09 15.07 -16.50
N SER A 11 -42.44 14.00 -15.80
CA SER A 11 -41.63 12.81 -15.51
C SER A 11 -41.79 11.63 -16.48
N GLY A 12 -42.53 11.79 -17.59
CA GLY A 12 -42.68 10.72 -18.58
C GLY A 12 -41.36 10.26 -19.23
N CYS A 13 -41.26 8.96 -19.57
CA CYS A 13 -40.07 8.37 -20.21
C CYS A 13 -39.80 8.94 -21.63
N LEU A 14 -38.55 8.87 -22.12
CA LEU A 14 -38.20 9.43 -23.44
C LEU A 14 -38.93 8.71 -24.57
N THR A 15 -39.14 7.40 -24.46
CA THR A 15 -39.87 6.63 -25.47
C THR A 15 -41.30 7.14 -25.64
N CYS A 16 -42.00 7.47 -24.56
CA CYS A 16 -43.34 8.06 -24.61
C CYS A 16 -43.31 9.53 -25.04
N LYS A 17 -42.32 10.31 -24.61
CA LYS A 17 -42.13 11.71 -25.03
C LYS A 17 -41.85 11.84 -26.53
N ALA A 18 -40.94 11.04 -27.08
CA ALA A 18 -40.62 10.98 -28.50
C ALA A 18 -41.85 10.62 -29.35
N ARG A 19 -42.70 9.74 -28.81
CA ARG A 19 -43.97 9.34 -29.44
C ARG A 19 -45.10 10.35 -29.23
N LYS A 20 -44.88 11.44 -28.49
CA LYS A 20 -45.92 12.42 -28.10
C LYS A 20 -47.16 11.76 -27.45
N VAL A 21 -46.97 10.67 -26.70
CA VAL A 21 -48.03 9.97 -25.96
C VAL A 21 -47.86 10.14 -24.45
N LYS A 22 -48.96 10.16 -23.69
CA LYS A 22 -48.95 10.24 -22.23
C LYS A 22 -48.29 8.98 -21.64
N CYS A 23 -47.32 9.16 -20.73
CA CYS A 23 -46.65 8.08 -20.00
C CYS A 23 -47.45 7.78 -18.72
N ASP A 24 -47.58 6.50 -18.37
CA ASP A 24 -48.20 6.02 -17.12
C ASP A 24 -47.22 6.03 -15.93
N GLU A 25 -45.94 6.32 -16.17
CA GLU A 25 -44.90 6.52 -15.14
C GLU A 25 -44.64 5.30 -14.23
N GLY A 26 -45.17 4.14 -14.59
CA GLY A 26 -44.90 2.86 -13.92
C GLY A 26 -43.42 2.52 -13.90
N LYS A 27 -42.95 2.01 -12.75
CA LYS A 27 -41.59 1.50 -12.52
C LYS A 27 -41.64 -0.03 -12.44
N PRO A 28 -40.67 -0.78 -12.98
CA PRO A 28 -39.42 -0.35 -13.64
C PRO A 28 -39.56 -0.01 -15.14
N THR A 29 -40.70 -0.33 -15.78
CA THR A 29 -41.02 0.05 -17.17
C THR A 29 -42.49 0.45 -17.25
N CYS A 30 -42.81 1.53 -17.95
CA CYS A 30 -44.20 1.94 -18.15
C CYS A 30 -44.94 0.95 -19.07
N GLN A 31 -46.21 0.69 -18.79
CA GLN A 31 -47.02 -0.33 -19.47
C GLN A 31 -47.03 -0.15 -21.00
N ARG A 32 -47.01 1.09 -21.48
CA ARG A 32 -46.99 1.41 -22.92
C ARG A 32 -45.69 1.05 -23.64
N CYS A 33 -44.59 0.92 -22.90
CA CYS A 33 -43.31 0.45 -23.44
C CYS A 33 -43.21 -1.07 -23.37
N VAL A 34 -43.80 -1.69 -22.35
CA VAL A 34 -43.90 -3.16 -22.21
C VAL A 34 -44.71 -3.75 -23.37
N ILE A 35 -45.92 -3.24 -23.59
CA ILE A 35 -46.80 -3.68 -24.68
C ILE A 35 -46.15 -3.44 -26.06
N GLY A 36 -45.34 -2.39 -26.18
CA GLY A 36 -44.67 -2.03 -27.43
C GLY A 36 -43.38 -2.81 -27.73
N GLY A 37 -42.91 -3.67 -26.82
CA GLY A 37 -41.68 -4.45 -26.99
C GLY A 37 -40.41 -3.61 -27.22
N ARG A 38 -40.29 -2.42 -26.60
CA ARG A 38 -39.18 -1.48 -26.89
C ARG A 38 -38.19 -1.34 -25.73
N PRO A 39 -36.87 -1.28 -26.02
CA PRO A 39 -35.83 -1.09 -25.00
C PRO A 39 -35.86 0.32 -24.37
N ARG A 40 -35.40 0.39 -23.12
CA ARG A 40 -35.45 1.54 -22.21
C ARG A 40 -34.73 2.77 -22.78
N ASN A 41 -35.41 3.92 -22.78
CA ASN A 41 -34.78 5.24 -22.67
C ASN A 41 -35.57 6.05 -21.62
N HIS A 42 -35.33 5.81 -20.34
CA HIS A 42 -35.62 6.82 -19.32
C HIS A 42 -34.46 7.83 -19.33
N VAL A 43 -34.76 9.13 -19.13
CA VAL A 43 -33.74 10.04 -18.62
C VAL A 43 -33.46 9.56 -17.19
N LEU A 44 -32.50 8.64 -17.03
CA LEU A 44 -31.71 8.64 -15.81
C LEU A 44 -31.02 10.01 -15.82
N GLY A 45 -31.21 10.82 -14.77
CA GLY A 45 -30.53 12.11 -14.69
C GLY A 45 -29.03 11.92 -14.91
N ASP A 46 -28.34 12.93 -15.45
CA ASP A 46 -26.90 12.84 -15.73
C ASP A 46 -26.09 12.36 -14.51
N THR A 47 -26.58 12.65 -13.30
CA THR A 47 -26.05 12.13 -12.03
C THR A 47 -26.12 10.61 -11.90
N ALA A 48 -27.25 9.98 -12.19
CA ALA A 48 -27.42 8.53 -12.08
C ALA A 48 -26.60 7.77 -13.13
N ARG A 49 -26.46 8.32 -14.35
CA ARG A 49 -25.55 7.77 -15.37
C ARG A 49 -24.08 7.91 -14.98
N SER A 50 -23.71 9.04 -14.40
CA SER A 50 -22.35 9.28 -13.91
C SER A 50 -21.99 8.34 -12.76
N GLU A 51 -22.91 8.12 -11.80
CA GLU A 51 -22.71 7.20 -10.68
C GLU A 51 -22.51 5.76 -11.15
N SER A 52 -23.34 5.28 -12.10
CA SER A 52 -23.18 3.93 -12.66
C SER A 52 -21.83 3.74 -13.34
N ARG A 53 -21.36 4.73 -14.11
CA ARG A 53 -20.04 4.69 -14.76
C ARG A 53 -18.90 4.66 -13.73
N THR A 54 -19.00 5.46 -12.67
CA THR A 54 -17.99 5.51 -11.60
C THR A 54 -17.90 4.19 -10.84
N ILE A 55 -19.03 3.55 -10.52
CA ILE A 55 -19.04 2.20 -9.92
C ILE A 55 -18.46 1.18 -10.90
N GLU A 56 -18.87 1.21 -12.17
CA GLU A 56 -18.36 0.28 -13.18
C GLU A 56 -16.83 0.39 -13.35
N PHE A 57 -16.30 1.61 -13.34
CA PHE A 57 -14.84 1.83 -13.35
C PHE A 57 -14.18 1.25 -12.10
N PHE A 58 -14.79 1.42 -10.92
CA PHE A 58 -14.27 0.81 -9.70
C PHE A 58 -14.20 -0.72 -9.82
N CYS A 59 -15.29 -1.35 -10.25
CA CYS A 59 -15.38 -2.81 -10.37
C CYS A 59 -14.36 -3.38 -11.37
N LYS A 60 -14.22 -2.74 -12.54
CA LYS A 60 -13.41 -3.27 -13.64
C LYS A 60 -11.93 -2.91 -13.55
N VAL A 61 -11.61 -1.80 -12.87
CA VAL A 61 -10.26 -1.22 -12.89
C VAL A 61 -9.70 -1.07 -11.49
N VAL A 62 -10.41 -0.40 -10.60
CA VAL A 62 -9.82 0.00 -9.31
C VAL A 62 -9.71 -1.20 -8.38
N ALA A 63 -10.81 -1.89 -8.10
CA ALA A 63 -10.84 -3.01 -7.16
C ALA A 63 -9.82 -4.12 -7.47
N PRO A 64 -9.64 -4.58 -8.74
CA PRO A 64 -8.63 -5.58 -9.05
C PRO A 64 -7.18 -5.12 -8.86
N THR A 65 -6.92 -3.82 -8.79
CA THR A 65 -5.57 -3.25 -8.69
C THR A 65 -5.14 -2.89 -7.27
N LEU A 66 -6.10 -2.61 -6.36
CA LEU A 66 -5.77 -2.03 -5.04
C LEU A 66 -4.86 -2.92 -4.17
N SER A 67 -4.96 -4.24 -4.30
CA SER A 67 -4.19 -5.20 -3.50
C SER A 67 -2.78 -5.51 -4.03
N GLY A 68 -2.43 -5.02 -5.22
CA GLY A 68 -1.13 -5.32 -5.84
C GLY A 68 -0.92 -6.84 -6.03
N PRO A 69 0.11 -7.47 -5.39
CA PRO A 69 0.35 -8.91 -5.49
C PRO A 69 -0.60 -9.79 -4.66
N ILE A 70 -1.38 -9.19 -3.76
CA ILE A 70 -2.26 -9.93 -2.85
C ILE A 70 -3.60 -10.22 -3.54
N ASP A 71 -4.29 -11.28 -3.11
CA ASP A 71 -5.62 -11.63 -3.60
C ASP A 71 -6.58 -10.42 -3.52
N PRO A 72 -7.15 -9.97 -4.66
CA PRO A 72 -8.04 -8.82 -4.70
C PRO A 72 -9.46 -9.12 -4.21
N TYR A 73 -9.76 -10.33 -3.72
CA TYR A 73 -11.11 -10.74 -3.27
C TYR A 73 -11.78 -9.73 -2.33
N PHE A 74 -11.03 -9.17 -1.38
CA PHE A 74 -11.55 -8.17 -0.45
C PHE A 74 -12.15 -6.96 -1.18
N TRP A 75 -11.44 -6.40 -2.15
CA TRP A 75 -11.91 -5.21 -2.90
C TRP A 75 -12.94 -5.55 -3.96
N THR A 76 -12.77 -6.69 -4.64
CA THR A 76 -13.60 -7.10 -5.78
C THR A 76 -14.92 -7.74 -5.38
N HIS A 77 -15.05 -8.22 -4.15
CA HIS A 77 -16.27 -8.89 -3.67
C HIS A 77 -16.79 -8.24 -2.41
N ILE A 78 -16.00 -8.22 -1.32
CA ILE A 78 -16.48 -7.75 -0.01
C ILE A 78 -16.86 -6.26 -0.05
N VAL A 79 -15.94 -5.39 -0.48
CA VAL A 79 -16.21 -3.94 -0.56
C VAL A 79 -17.37 -3.65 -1.52
N LEU A 80 -17.47 -4.37 -2.64
CA LEU A 80 -18.58 -4.21 -3.59
C LEU A 80 -19.92 -4.62 -2.99
N GLN A 81 -20.00 -5.75 -2.30
CA GLN A 81 -21.22 -6.22 -1.64
C GLN A 81 -21.71 -5.19 -0.61
N PHE A 82 -20.82 -4.66 0.22
CA PHE A 82 -21.17 -3.60 1.17
C PHE A 82 -21.59 -2.30 0.46
N SER A 83 -21.02 -1.98 -0.69
CA SER A 83 -21.40 -0.78 -1.46
C SER A 83 -22.82 -0.81 -2.02
N GLU A 84 -23.43 -2.00 -2.15
CA GLU A 84 -24.82 -2.16 -2.59
C GLU A 84 -25.82 -1.92 -1.45
N VAL A 85 -25.44 -2.21 -0.21
CA VAL A 85 -26.34 -2.16 0.96
C VAL A 85 -26.08 -0.96 1.88
N GLU A 86 -24.84 -0.48 1.98
CA GLU A 86 -24.44 0.58 2.90
C GLU A 86 -24.12 1.89 2.15
N PRO A 87 -24.94 2.96 2.29
CA PRO A 87 -24.74 4.22 1.58
C PRO A 87 -23.37 4.88 1.84
N ALA A 88 -22.86 4.79 3.07
CA ALA A 88 -21.54 5.30 3.43
C ALA A 88 -20.44 4.62 2.61
N VAL A 89 -20.49 3.29 2.49
CA VAL A 89 -19.53 2.50 1.70
C VAL A 89 -19.67 2.82 0.21
N ARG A 90 -20.89 2.91 -0.30
CA ARG A 90 -21.16 3.30 -1.70
C ARG A 90 -20.51 4.63 -2.06
N HIS A 91 -20.67 5.63 -1.21
CA HIS A 91 -20.06 6.95 -1.40
C HIS A 91 -18.54 6.93 -1.29
N SER A 92 -17.97 6.15 -0.36
CA SER A 92 -16.52 5.96 -0.27
C SER A 92 -15.95 5.31 -1.53
N VAL A 93 -16.58 4.27 -2.06
CA VAL A 93 -16.19 3.59 -3.31
C VAL A 93 -16.20 4.55 -4.50
N MET A 94 -17.24 5.39 -4.63
CA MET A 94 -17.31 6.41 -5.68
C MET A 94 -16.23 7.48 -5.56
N THR A 95 -15.89 7.87 -4.33
CA THR A 95 -14.77 8.78 -4.04
C THR A 95 -13.46 8.17 -4.52
N ILE A 96 -13.13 6.94 -4.06
CA ILE A 96 -11.92 6.21 -4.45
C ILE A 96 -11.83 6.09 -5.97
N SER A 97 -12.92 5.69 -6.62
CA SER A 97 -13.00 5.56 -8.08
C SER A 97 -12.68 6.86 -8.82
N SER A 98 -13.29 7.97 -8.40
CA SER A 98 -13.09 9.28 -9.02
C SER A 98 -11.66 9.79 -8.85
N LEU A 99 -11.05 9.57 -7.66
CA LEU A 99 -9.66 9.94 -7.38
C LEU A 99 -8.68 9.08 -8.20
N PHE A 100 -8.96 7.78 -8.32
CA PHE A 100 -8.13 6.88 -9.11
C PHE A 100 -8.18 7.24 -10.61
N GLU A 101 -9.35 7.59 -11.16
CA GLU A 101 -9.47 8.11 -12.52
C GLU A 101 -8.61 9.37 -12.73
N ASN A 102 -8.59 10.27 -11.75
CA ASN A 102 -7.81 11.50 -11.81
C ASN A 102 -6.29 11.24 -11.79
N ARG A 103 -5.82 10.23 -11.06
CA ARG A 103 -4.40 9.84 -11.06
C ARG A 103 -3.95 9.29 -12.41
N ARG A 104 -4.80 8.51 -13.08
CA ARG A 104 -4.50 7.95 -14.40
C ARG A 104 -4.46 8.99 -15.53
N ASN A 105 -5.05 10.16 -15.32
CA ASN A 105 -5.12 11.19 -16.35
C ASN A 105 -3.92 12.15 -16.22
N PRO A 106 -3.04 12.25 -17.24
CA PRO A 106 -1.88 13.15 -17.18
C PRO A 106 -2.28 14.63 -17.10
N ASP A 107 -3.43 15.02 -17.64
CA ASP A 107 -3.94 16.39 -17.56
C ASP A 107 -4.78 16.63 -16.28
N LYS A 108 -4.06 16.92 -15.20
CA LYS A 108 -4.63 17.24 -13.88
C LYS A 108 -5.35 18.60 -13.84
N SER A 109 -5.12 19.48 -14.82
CA SER A 109 -5.72 20.82 -14.89
C SER A 109 -6.93 20.89 -15.81
N SER A 110 -7.24 19.82 -16.54
CA SER A 110 -8.44 19.73 -17.37
C SER A 110 -9.73 20.00 -16.58
N ALA A 111 -10.71 20.63 -17.24
CA ALA A 111 -12.05 20.82 -16.66
C ALA A 111 -12.68 19.52 -16.16
N LEU A 112 -12.37 18.39 -16.82
CA LEU A 112 -12.80 17.04 -16.43
C LEU A 112 -12.15 16.58 -15.12
N ALA A 113 -10.85 16.84 -14.91
CA ALA A 113 -10.16 16.52 -13.66
C ALA A 113 -10.71 17.32 -12.48
N ILE A 114 -10.95 18.63 -12.68
CA ILE A 114 -11.60 19.50 -11.70
C ILE A 114 -13.00 18.99 -11.36
N GLN A 115 -13.81 18.67 -12.37
CA GLN A 115 -15.16 18.13 -12.17
C GLN A 115 -15.14 16.83 -11.37
N ARG A 116 -14.21 15.90 -11.67
CA ARG A 116 -14.04 14.65 -10.92
C ARG A 116 -13.62 14.88 -9.47
N ASN A 117 -12.74 15.85 -9.19
CA ASN A 117 -12.38 16.23 -7.82
C ASN A 117 -13.61 16.74 -7.06
N VAL A 118 -14.42 17.62 -7.67
CA VAL A 118 -15.66 18.11 -7.06
C VAL A 118 -16.63 16.95 -6.78
N VAL A 119 -16.76 15.99 -7.70
CA VAL A 119 -17.57 14.78 -7.50
C VAL A 119 -17.03 13.91 -6.36
N ALA A 120 -15.70 13.72 -6.29
CA ALA A 120 -15.05 12.98 -5.21
C ALA A 120 -15.32 13.63 -3.84
N LEU A 121 -15.10 14.94 -3.70
CA LEU A 121 -15.40 15.67 -2.46
C LEU A 121 -16.88 15.59 -2.07
N LYS A 122 -17.79 15.66 -3.05
CA LYS A 122 -19.23 15.53 -2.79
C LYS A 122 -19.58 14.18 -2.18
N HIS A 123 -19.04 13.10 -2.73
CA HIS A 123 -19.26 11.74 -2.22
C HIS A 123 -18.55 11.51 -0.89
N TYR A 124 -17.33 12.00 -0.71
CA TYR A 124 -16.62 11.94 0.57
C TYR A 124 -17.44 12.58 1.71
N ASN A 125 -17.91 13.82 1.50
CA ASN A 125 -18.76 14.50 2.46
C ASN A 125 -20.11 13.80 2.68
N ALA A 126 -20.64 13.12 1.66
CA ALA A 126 -21.85 12.32 1.80
C ALA A 126 -21.61 11.09 2.67
N ALA A 127 -20.48 10.38 2.50
CA ALA A 127 -20.11 9.24 3.34
C ALA A 127 -20.00 9.65 4.82
N ILE A 128 -19.36 10.79 5.12
CA ILE A 128 -19.28 11.32 6.49
C ILE A 128 -20.67 11.60 7.07
N ARG A 129 -21.58 12.22 6.30
CA ARG A 129 -22.95 12.48 6.76
C ARG A 129 -23.73 11.21 7.06
N GLU A 130 -23.58 10.17 6.25
CA GLU A 130 -24.23 8.87 6.48
C GLU A 130 -23.76 8.25 7.80
N LEU A 131 -22.46 8.38 8.13
CA LEU A 131 -21.87 7.89 9.38
C LEU A 131 -22.25 8.70 10.62
N GLN A 132 -22.58 9.98 10.45
CA GLN A 132 -23.05 10.85 11.53
C GLN A 132 -24.55 10.69 11.83
N SER A 133 -25.26 9.87 11.06
CA SER A 133 -26.68 9.61 11.32
C SER A 133 -26.86 8.92 12.69
N PRO A 134 -27.95 9.20 13.43
CA PRO A 134 -28.15 8.71 14.81
C PRO A 134 -28.50 7.21 14.91
N LYS A 135 -27.77 6.36 14.17
CA LYS A 135 -27.84 4.91 14.25
C LYS A 135 -26.86 4.40 15.30
N SER A 136 -27.16 3.27 15.94
CA SER A 136 -26.18 2.56 16.76
C SER A 136 -24.95 2.22 15.91
N PRO A 137 -23.73 2.47 16.39
CA PRO A 137 -22.52 2.19 15.62
C PRO A 137 -22.37 0.68 15.41
N ASP A 138 -22.44 0.24 14.16
CA ASP A 138 -22.03 -1.11 13.77
C ASP A 138 -20.50 -1.13 13.66
N LEU A 139 -19.85 -2.03 14.41
CA LEU A 139 -18.40 -2.19 14.42
C LEU A 139 -17.87 -2.58 13.03
N ILE A 140 -18.57 -3.45 12.30
CA ILE A 140 -18.14 -3.88 10.96
C ILE A 140 -18.13 -2.69 10.00
N LEU A 141 -19.23 -1.93 9.97
CA LEU A 141 -19.34 -0.73 9.14
C LEU A 141 -18.29 0.33 9.53
N THR A 142 -18.07 0.53 10.83
CA THR A 142 -17.07 1.50 11.33
C THR A 142 -15.67 1.12 10.89
N LEU A 143 -15.27 -0.15 11.06
CA LEU A 143 -13.95 -0.64 10.64
C LEU A 143 -13.79 -0.57 9.11
N LEU A 144 -14.80 -0.99 8.36
CA LEU A 144 -14.76 -0.94 6.90
C LEU A 144 -14.64 0.49 6.39
N THR A 145 -15.40 1.44 6.96
CA THR A 145 -15.30 2.85 6.56
C THR A 145 -13.99 3.50 6.98
N CYS A 146 -13.41 3.15 8.13
CA CYS A 146 -12.06 3.56 8.50
C CYS A 146 -11.06 3.14 7.42
N LEU A 147 -11.08 1.87 7.02
CA LEU A 147 -10.20 1.33 5.97
C LEU A 147 -10.38 2.06 4.64
N LEU A 148 -11.62 2.31 4.22
CA LEU A 148 -11.90 3.05 2.98
C LEU A 148 -11.42 4.50 3.06
N PHE A 149 -11.54 5.14 4.22
CA PHE A 149 -11.02 6.49 4.45
C PHE A 149 -9.50 6.53 4.45
N VAL A 150 -8.81 5.52 5.00
CA VAL A 150 -7.35 5.40 4.81
C VAL A 150 -7.02 5.43 3.31
N CYS A 151 -7.73 4.66 2.48
CA CYS A 151 -7.51 4.65 1.02
C CYS A 151 -7.77 6.01 0.37
N ILE A 152 -8.86 6.69 0.73
CA ILE A 152 -9.19 8.03 0.23
C ILE A 152 -8.10 9.04 0.62
N GLU A 153 -7.66 9.04 1.88
CA GLU A 153 -6.66 9.98 2.37
C GLU A 153 -5.27 9.71 1.76
N VAL A 154 -4.88 8.45 1.56
CA VAL A 154 -3.67 8.10 0.79
C VAL A 154 -3.78 8.61 -0.65
N LEU A 155 -4.94 8.46 -1.29
CA LEU A 155 -5.18 8.95 -2.65
C LEU A 155 -5.13 10.49 -2.73
N HIS A 156 -5.57 11.18 -1.70
CA HIS A 156 -5.44 12.64 -1.54
C HIS A 156 -4.05 13.11 -1.14
N SER A 157 -3.14 12.20 -0.77
CA SER A 157 -1.81 12.51 -0.21
C SER A 157 -1.87 13.18 1.18
N ASN A 158 -2.92 12.90 1.95
CA ASN A 158 -3.08 13.33 3.35
C ASN A 158 -2.59 12.23 4.29
N SER A 159 -1.28 11.99 4.34
CA SER A 159 -0.65 10.90 5.10
C SER A 159 -1.04 10.89 6.59
N ASP A 160 -1.04 12.05 7.25
CA ASP A 160 -1.34 12.15 8.68
C ASP A 160 -2.78 11.73 9.02
N VAL A 161 -3.73 12.09 8.15
CA VAL A 161 -5.14 11.70 8.32
C VAL A 161 -5.30 10.20 8.05
N ALA A 162 -4.65 9.68 7.00
CA ALA A 162 -4.63 8.24 6.71
C ALA A 162 -4.09 7.43 7.90
N ILE A 163 -2.96 7.86 8.48
CA ILE A 163 -2.33 7.21 9.62
C ILE A 163 -3.25 7.25 10.85
N ARG A 164 -3.93 8.37 11.12
CA ARG A 164 -4.92 8.45 12.21
C ARG A 164 -6.10 7.51 12.02
N HIS A 165 -6.61 7.36 10.78
CA HIS A 165 -7.64 6.36 10.50
C HIS A 165 -7.14 4.92 10.70
N CYS A 166 -5.87 4.63 10.34
CA CYS A 166 -5.24 3.35 10.65
C CYS A 166 -5.21 3.09 12.16
N TYR A 167 -4.71 4.04 12.97
CA TYR A 167 -4.68 3.87 14.44
C TYR A 167 -6.07 3.60 15.00
N HIS A 168 -7.07 4.36 14.57
CA HIS A 168 -8.43 4.19 15.07
C HIS A 168 -8.99 2.81 14.75
N GLY A 169 -8.86 2.34 13.51
CA GLY A 169 -9.34 1.02 13.11
C GLY A 169 -8.60 -0.14 13.78
N ILE A 170 -7.27 -0.04 13.90
CA ILE A 170 -6.45 -1.05 14.59
C ILE A 170 -6.80 -1.10 16.08
N ASN A 171 -6.93 0.05 16.73
CA ASN A 171 -7.30 0.10 18.14
C ASN A 171 -8.71 -0.44 18.38
N LEU A 172 -9.68 -0.11 17.54
CA LEU A 172 -11.04 -0.68 17.64
C LEU A 172 -11.02 -2.20 17.52
N LEU A 173 -10.25 -2.77 16.60
CA LEU A 173 -10.08 -4.22 16.49
C LEU A 173 -9.44 -4.85 17.73
N GLY A 174 -8.57 -4.12 18.42
CA GLY A 174 -7.81 -4.62 19.56
C GLY A 174 -8.51 -4.47 20.91
N THR A 175 -9.44 -3.51 21.02
CA THR A 175 -10.17 -3.23 22.27
C THR A 175 -11.61 -3.71 22.26
N SER A 176 -12.16 -4.03 21.09
CA SER A 176 -13.48 -4.64 20.95
C SER A 176 -13.38 -6.16 21.02
N ASP A 177 -14.53 -6.83 21.16
CA ASP A 177 -14.68 -8.27 20.85
C ASP A 177 -15.21 -8.37 19.40
N PRO A 178 -14.34 -8.32 18.37
CA PRO A 178 -14.79 -8.26 16.99
C PRO A 178 -15.50 -9.57 16.61
N PRO A 179 -16.63 -9.49 15.90
CA PRO A 179 -17.30 -10.70 15.41
C PRO A 179 -16.36 -11.47 14.48
N GLU A 180 -16.54 -12.79 14.40
CA GLU A 180 -15.69 -13.70 13.59
C GLU A 180 -15.50 -13.19 12.15
N TRP A 181 -16.55 -12.61 11.57
CA TRP A 181 -16.50 -12.02 10.24
C TRP A 181 -15.45 -10.89 10.12
N ALA A 182 -15.39 -9.98 11.09
CA ALA A 182 -14.41 -8.89 11.10
C ALA A 182 -12.99 -9.44 11.29
N THR A 183 -12.83 -10.42 12.17
CA THR A 183 -11.55 -11.13 12.36
C THR A 183 -11.09 -11.84 11.09
N ARG A 184 -12.01 -12.42 10.32
CA ARG A 184 -11.69 -13.14 9.09
C ARG A 184 -11.35 -12.23 7.91
N PHE A 185 -12.10 -11.13 7.72
CA PHE A 185 -12.01 -10.32 6.48
C PHE A 185 -11.39 -8.95 6.66
N LEU A 186 -11.50 -8.31 7.84
CA LEU A 186 -10.96 -6.97 8.07
C LEU A 186 -9.60 -7.01 8.77
N MET A 187 -9.43 -7.87 9.77
CA MET A 187 -8.18 -7.94 10.54
C MET A 187 -6.94 -8.21 9.66
N PRO A 188 -6.96 -9.11 8.64
CA PRO A 188 -5.82 -9.28 7.75
C PRO A 188 -5.45 -8.00 7.00
N VAL A 189 -6.44 -7.22 6.56
CA VAL A 189 -6.19 -5.97 5.85
C VAL A 189 -5.61 -4.93 6.81
N PHE A 190 -6.16 -4.80 8.03
CA PHE A 190 -5.60 -3.89 9.04
C PHE A 190 -4.19 -4.26 9.48
N ARG A 191 -3.87 -5.55 9.58
CA ARG A 191 -2.51 -6.04 9.84
C ARG A 191 -1.53 -5.66 8.72
N ARG A 192 -1.96 -5.62 7.46
CA ARG A 192 -1.11 -5.12 6.37
C ARG A 192 -1.03 -3.59 6.36
N LEU A 193 -2.09 -2.92 6.76
CA LEU A 193 -2.12 -1.45 6.88
C LEU A 193 -1.38 -0.91 8.09
N SER A 194 -1.12 -1.71 9.12
CA SER A 194 -0.31 -1.33 10.28
C SER A 194 1.11 -0.89 9.89
N LEU A 195 1.58 -1.34 8.72
CA LEU A 195 2.87 -0.94 8.17
C LEU A 195 2.92 0.56 7.88
N LEU A 196 1.80 1.22 7.55
CA LEU A 196 1.78 2.67 7.34
C LEU A 196 2.27 3.41 8.59
N PRO A 197 1.62 3.28 9.77
CA PRO A 197 2.10 3.93 10.98
C PRO A 197 3.49 3.47 11.44
N PHE A 198 3.90 2.22 11.21
CA PHE A 198 5.26 1.77 11.57
C PHE A 198 6.37 2.42 10.74
N TYR A 199 6.12 2.75 9.46
CA TYR A 199 7.12 3.34 8.57
C TYR A 199 7.00 4.86 8.42
N PHE A 200 5.80 5.42 8.55
CA PHE A 200 5.50 6.83 8.24
C PHE A 200 4.86 7.61 9.39
N GLY A 201 4.53 6.95 10.51
CA GLY A 201 3.90 7.58 11.66
C GLY A 201 4.69 7.37 12.94
N ASP A 202 4.08 7.76 14.05
CA ASP A 202 4.54 7.40 15.38
C ASP A 202 4.17 5.93 15.65
N SER A 203 5.14 5.06 15.94
CA SER A 203 4.84 3.67 16.26
C SER A 203 4.33 3.48 17.70
N GLN A 204 4.53 4.46 18.60
CA GLN A 204 4.16 4.34 20.01
C GLN A 204 2.68 4.05 20.25
N PRO A 205 1.70 4.67 19.55
CA PRO A 205 0.28 4.36 19.72
C PRO A 205 -0.10 2.91 19.39
N LEU A 206 0.76 2.18 18.66
CA LEU A 206 0.55 0.77 18.31
C LEU A 206 1.44 -0.18 19.11
N ALA A 207 2.34 0.34 19.95
CA ALA A 207 3.16 -0.46 20.84
C ALA A 207 2.22 -1.27 21.74
N ASN A 208 2.21 -2.60 21.55
CA ASN A 208 1.38 -3.55 22.29
C ASN A 208 -0.11 -3.60 21.91
N CYS A 209 -0.53 -3.09 20.74
CA CYS A 209 -1.93 -3.20 20.33
C CYS A 209 -2.34 -4.68 20.10
N PRO A 210 -3.38 -5.21 20.80
CA PRO A 210 -3.76 -6.61 20.68
C PRO A 210 -4.18 -7.03 19.27
N ALA A 211 -4.74 -6.13 18.45
CA ALA A 211 -5.12 -6.44 17.07
C ALA A 211 -3.95 -6.89 16.18
N LEU A 212 -2.73 -6.47 16.54
CA LEU A 212 -1.51 -6.75 15.78
C LEU A 212 -0.78 -8.00 16.30
N THR A 213 -0.95 -8.32 17.58
CA THR A 213 -0.27 -9.44 18.24
C THR A 213 -1.18 -10.65 18.46
N GLN A 214 -2.49 -10.46 18.46
CA GLN A 214 -3.52 -11.47 18.69
C GLN A 214 -4.56 -11.54 17.56
N PRO A 215 -5.12 -12.74 17.26
CA PRO A 215 -4.64 -14.03 17.73
C PRO A 215 -3.22 -14.29 17.21
N SER A 216 -2.40 -14.92 18.06
CA SER A 216 -1.04 -15.32 17.72
C SER A 216 -1.06 -16.26 16.50
N PRO A 217 -0.02 -16.28 15.66
CA PRO A 217 0.04 -17.18 14.52
C PRO A 217 -0.12 -18.63 14.99
N THR A 218 -1.24 -19.26 14.63
CA THR A 218 -1.45 -20.70 14.85
C THR A 218 -1.05 -21.39 13.57
N ILE A 219 0.09 -22.08 13.60
CA ILE A 219 0.65 -22.77 12.45
C ILE A 219 0.45 -24.26 12.69
N THR A 220 -0.52 -24.83 11.99
CA THR A 220 -0.77 -26.28 11.96
C THR A 220 0.33 -26.99 11.18
N SER A 221 0.26 -28.32 11.07
CA SER A 221 1.24 -29.08 10.29
C SER A 221 1.18 -28.77 8.78
N SER A 222 0.06 -28.32 8.23
CA SER A 222 -0.07 -27.95 6.81
C SER A 222 -1.18 -26.91 6.65
N PHE A 223 -1.04 -26.01 5.68
CA PHE A 223 -2.08 -25.02 5.36
C PHE A 223 -3.19 -25.64 4.52
N SER A 224 -4.40 -25.10 4.62
CA SER A 224 -5.54 -25.49 3.77
C SER A 224 -5.65 -24.67 2.48
N SER A 225 -5.03 -23.49 2.45
CA SER A 225 -5.07 -22.58 1.31
C SER A 225 -3.93 -21.56 1.34
N HIS A 226 -3.61 -20.99 0.18
CA HIS A 226 -2.67 -19.86 0.07
C HIS A 226 -3.13 -18.63 0.87
N PHE A 227 -4.45 -18.42 0.99
CA PHE A 227 -4.99 -17.34 1.81
C PHE A 227 -4.66 -17.51 3.28
N GLU A 228 -4.80 -18.72 3.82
CA GLU A 228 -4.42 -19.03 5.21
C GLU A 228 -2.92 -18.82 5.45
N ALA A 229 -2.09 -19.31 4.53
CA ALA A 229 -0.65 -19.09 4.58
C ALA A 229 -0.26 -17.60 4.56
N GLN A 230 -0.94 -16.81 3.71
CA GLN A 230 -0.76 -15.35 3.63
C GLN A 230 -1.14 -14.66 4.94
N VAL A 231 -2.31 -14.96 5.51
CA VAL A 231 -2.77 -14.38 6.77
C VAL A 231 -1.80 -14.73 7.92
N SER A 232 -1.25 -15.94 7.91
CA SER A 232 -0.27 -16.39 8.89
C SER A 232 1.05 -15.62 8.79
N ILE A 233 1.62 -15.46 7.58
CA ILE A 233 2.87 -14.70 7.41
C ILE A 233 2.68 -13.19 7.66
N ASP A 234 1.51 -12.63 7.33
CA ASP A 234 1.16 -11.23 7.66
C ASP A 234 1.23 -10.99 9.17
N ALA A 235 0.75 -11.95 9.97
CA ALA A 235 0.81 -11.89 11.44
C ALA A 235 2.26 -11.95 11.95
N ILE A 236 3.09 -12.84 11.40
CA ILE A 236 4.52 -12.93 11.74
C ILE A 236 5.25 -11.63 11.34
N TYR A 237 4.90 -11.03 10.21
CA TYR A 237 5.50 -9.78 9.76
C TYR A 237 5.17 -8.61 10.69
N ASN A 238 3.95 -8.56 11.23
CA ASN A 238 3.57 -7.58 12.26
C ASN A 238 4.41 -7.72 13.53
N LEU A 239 4.58 -8.94 14.04
CA LEU A 239 5.46 -9.20 15.19
C LEU A 239 6.91 -8.79 14.90
N THR A 240 7.39 -9.12 13.69
CA THR A 240 8.75 -8.81 13.26
C THR A 240 8.99 -7.31 13.17
N ILE A 241 8.08 -6.56 12.54
CA ILE A 241 8.27 -5.11 12.40
C ILE A 241 8.15 -4.41 13.75
N GLN A 242 7.25 -4.85 14.62
CA GLN A 242 7.14 -4.31 15.98
C GLN A 242 8.45 -4.52 16.76
N LEU A 243 9.00 -5.74 16.75
CA LEU A 243 10.27 -6.06 17.40
C LEU A 243 11.44 -5.25 16.79
N PHE A 244 11.51 -5.17 15.47
CA PHE A 244 12.56 -4.45 14.75
C PHE A 244 12.51 -2.94 15.05
N ARG A 245 11.33 -2.34 15.16
CA ARG A 245 11.16 -0.93 15.52
C ARG A 245 11.52 -0.68 16.99
N GLN A 246 11.05 -1.52 17.91
CA GLN A 246 11.36 -1.42 19.34
C GLN A 246 12.85 -1.53 19.65
N THR A 247 13.60 -2.28 18.82
CA THR A 247 15.04 -2.51 18.98
C THR A 247 15.93 -1.51 18.23
N GLY A 248 15.36 -0.43 17.70
CA GLY A 248 16.10 0.58 16.95
C GLY A 248 17.34 1.11 17.68
N GLU A 249 17.21 1.41 18.97
CA GLU A 249 18.31 1.96 19.79
C GLU A 249 19.54 1.05 19.87
N PHE A 250 19.39 -0.28 19.72
CA PHE A 250 20.50 -1.23 19.74
C PHE A 250 21.28 -1.25 18.42
N ARG A 251 20.67 -0.78 17.32
CA ARG A 251 21.26 -0.80 15.98
C ARG A 251 21.86 0.56 15.61
N LEU A 252 21.11 1.63 15.87
CA LEU A 252 21.45 2.98 15.43
C LEU A 252 21.50 4.01 16.58
N GLY A 253 21.17 3.62 17.81
CA GLY A 253 21.07 4.53 18.96
C GLY A 253 22.15 4.33 20.01
N LYS A 254 21.86 4.78 21.24
CA LYS A 254 22.84 4.78 22.35
C LYS A 254 23.09 3.40 22.94
N MET A 255 22.21 2.43 22.66
CA MET A 255 22.31 1.06 23.13
C MET A 255 23.14 0.16 22.18
N ARG A 256 23.78 0.75 21.17
CA ARG A 256 24.67 0.02 20.27
C ARG A 256 25.77 -0.69 21.06
N TYR A 257 26.10 -1.92 20.65
CA TYR A 257 27.05 -2.82 21.33
C TYR A 257 26.63 -3.30 22.72
N GLN A 258 25.46 -2.91 23.23
CA GLN A 258 24.93 -3.46 24.47
C GLN A 258 24.25 -4.81 24.21
N PRO A 259 24.30 -5.75 25.19
CA PRO A 259 23.58 -7.01 25.06
C PRO A 259 22.07 -6.76 25.02
N GLY A 260 21.37 -7.59 24.24
CA GLY A 260 19.92 -7.58 24.17
C GLY A 260 19.26 -8.02 25.47
N PRO A 261 18.18 -7.34 25.93
CA PRO A 261 17.40 -7.79 27.08
C PRO A 261 16.83 -9.20 26.88
N PRO A 262 16.78 -10.05 27.93
CA PRO A 262 16.26 -11.42 27.83
C PRO A 262 14.84 -11.51 27.25
N GLU A 263 13.98 -10.52 27.54
CA GLU A 263 12.60 -10.47 27.06
C GLU A 263 12.55 -10.27 25.53
N ILE A 264 13.41 -9.42 24.99
CA ILE A 264 13.51 -9.16 23.55
C ILE A 264 14.07 -10.39 22.83
N LEU A 265 15.06 -11.06 23.42
CA LEU A 265 15.61 -12.33 22.90
C LEU A 265 14.54 -13.44 22.90
N ALA A 266 13.68 -13.50 23.93
CA ALA A 266 12.58 -14.46 23.98
C ALA A 266 11.56 -14.22 22.86
N GLU A 267 11.17 -12.96 22.61
CA GLU A 267 10.27 -12.61 21.51
C GLU A 267 10.91 -12.88 20.13
N GLN A 268 12.21 -12.59 19.98
CA GLN A 268 12.96 -12.95 18.78
C GLN A 268 12.93 -14.45 18.50
N ASN A 269 13.21 -15.27 19.53
CA ASN A 269 13.19 -16.73 19.42
C ASN A 269 11.79 -17.25 19.06
N LYS A 270 10.73 -16.64 19.61
CA LYS A 270 9.35 -16.97 19.28
C LYS A 270 9.03 -16.68 17.80
N ILE A 271 9.46 -15.54 17.27
CA ILE A 271 9.32 -15.20 15.84
C ILE A 271 10.08 -16.21 14.96
N HIS A 272 11.31 -16.58 15.34
CA HIS A 272 12.08 -17.58 14.60
C HIS A 272 11.41 -18.97 14.60
N GLN A 273 10.80 -19.37 15.73
CA GLN A 273 10.00 -20.60 15.80
C GLN A 273 8.78 -20.54 14.87
N TYR A 274 8.05 -19.42 14.86
CA TYR A 274 6.93 -19.24 13.93
C TYR A 274 7.39 -19.28 12.47
N LEU A 275 8.51 -18.64 12.12
CA LEU A 275 9.06 -18.69 10.77
C LEU A 275 9.43 -20.11 10.33
N ALA A 276 10.09 -20.87 11.22
CA ALA A 276 10.46 -22.27 10.94
C ALA A 276 9.23 -23.17 10.75
N GLN A 277 8.22 -23.01 11.61
CA GLN A 277 6.95 -23.72 11.49
C GLN A 277 6.22 -23.33 10.20
N TRP A 278 6.13 -22.03 9.91
CA TRP A 278 5.46 -21.50 8.72
C TRP A 278 6.08 -22.07 7.45
N LYS A 279 7.42 -22.02 7.35
CA LYS A 279 8.15 -22.55 6.20
C LYS A 279 7.86 -24.05 5.99
N SER A 280 7.95 -24.83 7.06
CA SER A 280 7.71 -26.28 7.01
C SER A 280 6.27 -26.62 6.61
N ALA A 281 5.29 -25.89 7.14
CA ALA A 281 3.88 -26.07 6.80
C ALA A 281 3.58 -25.63 5.36
N PHE A 282 4.19 -24.55 4.89
CA PHE A 282 4.01 -24.04 3.53
C PHE A 282 4.64 -24.96 2.49
N GLU A 283 5.87 -25.43 2.70
CA GLU A 283 6.53 -26.38 1.80
C GLU A 283 5.76 -27.71 1.72
N ARG A 284 5.19 -28.18 2.83
CA ARG A 284 4.31 -29.36 2.84
C ARG A 284 3.04 -29.13 2.02
N PHE A 285 2.32 -28.04 2.29
CA PHE A 285 1.13 -27.66 1.54
C PHE A 285 1.41 -27.56 0.02
N GLU A 286 2.52 -26.94 -0.36
CA GLU A 286 2.97 -26.82 -1.75
C GLU A 286 3.28 -28.17 -2.40
N SER A 287 3.83 -29.12 -1.65
CA SER A 287 4.13 -30.48 -2.15
C SER A 287 2.88 -31.35 -2.33
N GLU A 288 1.85 -31.12 -1.52
CA GLU A 288 0.59 -31.88 -1.52
C GLU A 288 -0.43 -31.31 -2.51
N THR A 289 -0.29 -30.03 -2.89
CA THR A 289 -1.23 -29.34 -3.78
C THR A 289 -0.84 -29.54 -5.25
N SER A 290 -1.80 -29.95 -6.09
CA SER A 290 -1.59 -30.08 -7.53
C SER A 290 -1.24 -28.73 -8.17
N VAL A 291 -0.26 -28.71 -9.07
CA VAL A 291 0.20 -27.48 -9.75
C VAL A 291 -0.87 -26.97 -10.73
N ASP A 292 -1.73 -26.07 -10.29
CA ASP A 292 -2.51 -25.23 -11.19
C ASP A 292 -1.59 -24.15 -11.79
N ILE A 293 -1.79 -23.87 -13.08
CA ILE A 293 -0.87 -23.10 -13.94
C ILE A 293 -1.26 -21.61 -13.95
N SER A 294 -2.40 -21.22 -13.36
CA SER A 294 -2.86 -19.82 -13.40
C SER A 294 -1.84 -18.84 -12.78
N SER A 295 -1.67 -17.68 -13.42
CA SER A 295 -0.72 -16.66 -12.93
C SER A 295 -1.07 -16.15 -11.54
N ALA A 296 -2.36 -16.08 -11.18
CA ALA A 296 -2.81 -15.65 -9.87
C ALA A 296 -2.33 -16.61 -8.77
N ILE A 297 -2.50 -17.93 -8.99
CA ILE A 297 -2.04 -18.95 -8.03
C ILE A 297 -0.52 -18.90 -7.90
N LYS A 298 0.23 -18.75 -8.99
CA LYS A 298 1.69 -18.60 -8.93
C LYS A 298 2.13 -17.40 -8.08
N ILE A 299 1.45 -16.25 -8.18
CA ILE A 299 1.74 -15.09 -7.33
C ILE A 299 1.43 -15.42 -5.86
N SER A 300 0.29 -16.04 -5.57
CA SER A 300 -0.09 -16.46 -4.21
C SER A 300 0.86 -17.49 -3.60
N ARG A 301 1.64 -18.20 -4.42
CA ARG A 301 2.71 -19.12 -3.97
C ARG A 301 4.01 -18.39 -3.66
N ILE A 302 4.41 -17.47 -4.53
CA ILE A 302 5.70 -16.78 -4.45
C ILE A 302 5.70 -15.65 -3.42
N TRP A 303 4.60 -14.89 -3.35
CA TRP A 303 4.50 -13.68 -2.53
C TRP A 303 4.70 -13.93 -1.02
N PRO A 304 4.06 -14.94 -0.39
CA PRO A 304 4.28 -15.23 1.03
C PRO A 304 5.75 -15.56 1.35
N PHE A 305 6.45 -16.27 0.44
CA PHE A 305 7.89 -16.53 0.61
C PHE A 305 8.74 -15.26 0.60
N GLN A 306 8.33 -14.21 -0.13
CA GLN A 306 9.05 -12.93 -0.10
C GLN A 306 8.99 -12.31 1.30
N LEU A 307 7.81 -12.33 1.92
CA LEU A 307 7.62 -11.87 3.28
C LEU A 307 8.36 -12.74 4.29
N PHE A 308 8.37 -14.07 4.11
CA PHE A 308 9.19 -14.97 4.92
C PHE A 308 10.66 -14.55 4.92
N HIS A 309 11.25 -14.30 3.75
CA HIS A 309 12.63 -13.84 3.67
C HIS A 309 12.85 -12.51 4.39
N VAL A 310 11.94 -11.53 4.23
CA VAL A 310 12.05 -10.23 4.90
C VAL A 310 11.98 -10.41 6.41
N CYS A 311 11.04 -11.20 6.90
CA CYS A 311 10.89 -11.48 8.32
C CYS A 311 12.14 -12.14 8.89
N THR A 312 12.69 -13.17 8.23
CA THR A 312 13.93 -13.83 8.68
C THR A 312 15.09 -12.85 8.82
N VAL A 313 15.28 -11.95 7.85
CA VAL A 313 16.38 -10.98 7.93
C VAL A 313 16.11 -10.00 9.08
N LEU A 314 14.96 -9.32 9.06
CA LEU A 314 14.65 -8.26 10.03
C LEU A 314 14.58 -8.76 11.47
N SER A 315 14.08 -9.97 11.73
CA SER A 315 14.03 -10.54 13.07
C SER A 315 15.41 -10.93 13.58
N THR A 316 16.33 -11.32 12.70
CA THR A 316 17.68 -11.76 13.11
C THR A 316 18.60 -10.58 13.40
N VAL A 317 18.50 -9.52 12.59
CA VAL A 317 19.40 -8.36 12.64
C VAL A 317 19.04 -7.32 13.72
N ILE A 318 18.19 -7.66 14.70
CA ILE A 318 17.70 -6.69 15.70
C ILE A 318 18.78 -6.16 16.66
N PHE A 319 19.90 -6.86 16.79
CA PHE A 319 21.07 -6.44 17.60
C PHE A 319 22.36 -6.30 16.78
N THR A 320 22.28 -6.47 15.46
CA THR A 320 23.44 -6.30 14.59
C THR A 320 23.83 -4.84 14.53
N THR A 321 25.13 -4.57 14.56
CA THR A 321 25.66 -3.22 14.55
C THR A 321 26.30 -2.91 13.20
N GLU A 322 26.86 -3.90 12.52
CA GLU A 322 27.57 -3.71 11.26
C GLU A 322 26.72 -4.07 10.05
N GLU A 323 26.95 -3.37 8.94
CA GLU A 323 26.20 -3.63 7.70
C GLU A 323 26.71 -4.91 7.02
N THR A 324 27.91 -5.38 7.39
CA THR A 324 28.41 -6.71 7.03
C THR A 324 27.57 -7.85 7.57
N ASP A 325 26.84 -7.63 8.67
CA ASP A 325 25.99 -8.66 9.28
C ASP A 325 24.83 -9.09 8.35
N TYR A 326 24.52 -8.27 7.33
CA TYR A 326 23.55 -8.64 6.29
C TYR A 326 24.09 -9.65 5.26
N ASP A 327 25.40 -9.88 5.21
CA ASP A 327 26.03 -10.78 4.22
C ASP A 327 25.56 -12.24 4.39
N ASP A 328 25.31 -12.66 5.64
CA ASP A 328 24.76 -13.98 5.96
C ASP A 328 23.40 -14.23 5.29
N PHE A 329 22.71 -13.14 4.90
CA PHE A 329 21.41 -13.17 4.26
C PHE A 329 21.46 -12.90 2.75
N ILE A 330 22.64 -12.86 2.12
CA ILE A 330 22.77 -12.83 0.65
C ILE A 330 21.92 -13.94 -0.01
N PRO A 331 21.88 -15.19 0.49
CA PRO A 331 20.97 -16.21 -0.05
C PRO A 331 19.49 -15.81 0.01
N ASN A 332 19.04 -15.16 1.10
CA ASN A 332 17.67 -14.67 1.25
C ASN A 332 17.38 -13.54 0.25
N PHE A 333 18.30 -12.58 0.09
CA PHE A 333 18.16 -11.50 -0.89
C PHE A 333 18.09 -12.05 -2.32
N LYS A 334 18.91 -13.04 -2.67
CA LYS A 334 18.84 -13.74 -3.97
C LYS A 334 17.52 -14.49 -4.14
N GLY A 335 17.01 -15.12 -3.09
CA GLY A 335 15.67 -15.73 -3.07
C GLY A 335 14.56 -14.71 -3.35
N MET A 336 14.67 -13.51 -2.75
CA MET A 336 13.71 -12.43 -2.98
C MET A 336 13.72 -11.96 -4.45
N VAL A 337 14.91 -11.70 -4.99
CA VAL A 337 15.09 -11.28 -6.39
C VAL A 337 14.59 -12.35 -7.36
N LYS A 338 14.87 -13.63 -7.09
CA LYS A 338 14.41 -14.76 -7.89
C LYS A 338 12.89 -14.82 -7.94
N GLY A 339 12.22 -14.79 -6.78
CA GLY A 339 10.75 -14.82 -6.72
C GLY A 339 10.12 -13.62 -7.43
N ALA A 340 10.68 -12.42 -7.22
CA ALA A 340 10.24 -11.23 -7.93
C ALA A 340 10.42 -11.37 -9.46
N ALA A 341 11.55 -11.90 -9.93
CA ALA A 341 11.79 -12.14 -11.36
C ALA A 341 10.81 -13.16 -11.96
N GLU A 342 10.47 -14.21 -11.23
CA GLU A 342 9.44 -15.18 -11.65
C GLU A 342 8.08 -14.50 -11.81
N ILE A 343 7.66 -13.66 -10.85
CA ILE A 343 6.41 -12.89 -10.96
C ILE A 343 6.46 -11.91 -12.14
N ALA A 344 7.61 -11.26 -12.38
CA ALA A 344 7.78 -10.36 -13.52
C ALA A 344 7.59 -11.11 -14.85
N GLY A 345 8.10 -12.34 -14.94
CA GLY A 345 7.92 -13.20 -16.12
C GLY A 345 6.46 -13.60 -16.40
N LEU A 346 5.56 -13.52 -15.40
CA LEU A 346 4.12 -13.79 -15.58
C LEU A 346 3.36 -12.59 -16.17
N ARG A 347 3.94 -11.39 -16.20
CA ARG A 347 3.25 -10.19 -16.72
C ARG A 347 3.26 -10.18 -18.24
N THR A 348 2.08 -10.30 -18.83
CA THR A 348 1.87 -10.29 -20.28
C THR A 348 1.89 -8.89 -20.90
N ARG A 349 1.75 -7.83 -20.08
CA ARG A 349 1.81 -6.43 -20.52
C ARG A 349 2.66 -5.58 -19.58
N PRO A 350 3.55 -4.72 -20.11
CA PRO A 350 4.45 -3.89 -19.31
C PRO A 350 3.79 -2.60 -18.76
N MET A 351 2.44 -2.50 -18.75
CA MET A 351 1.81 -1.30 -18.19
C MET A 351 2.02 -1.27 -16.68
N ARG A 352 2.79 -0.29 -16.23
CA ARG A 352 2.98 0.02 -14.82
C ARG A 352 1.64 0.44 -14.21
N SER A 353 1.30 -0.12 -13.06
CA SER A 353 0.14 0.33 -12.28
C SER A 353 0.44 1.72 -11.69
N GLU A 354 -0.54 2.63 -11.68
CA GLU A 354 -0.35 3.95 -11.08
C GLU A 354 -0.38 3.88 -9.55
N PHE A 355 -1.21 3.00 -8.99
CA PHE A 355 -1.44 2.95 -7.56
C PHE A 355 -1.83 1.56 -7.08
N HIS A 356 -1.19 1.10 -6.01
CA HIS A 356 -1.69 0.04 -5.13
C HIS A 356 -1.94 0.64 -3.75
N PHE A 357 -3.03 0.25 -3.10
CA PHE A 357 -3.33 0.74 -1.75
C PHE A 357 -2.55 -0.02 -0.69
N GLU A 358 -2.43 -1.33 -0.85
CA GLU A 358 -1.63 -2.18 0.02
C GLU A 358 -0.15 -2.13 -0.39
N MET A 359 0.74 -2.42 0.57
CA MET A 359 2.17 -2.51 0.31
C MET A 359 2.46 -3.61 -0.71
N GLY A 360 3.16 -3.26 -1.79
CA GLY A 360 3.50 -4.17 -2.89
C GLY A 360 5.01 -4.38 -3.01
N PHE A 361 5.52 -4.28 -4.24
CA PHE A 361 6.89 -4.65 -4.54
C PHE A 361 7.96 -3.65 -4.13
N ALA A 362 7.59 -2.37 -3.99
CA ALA A 362 8.53 -1.28 -3.86
C ALA A 362 9.37 -1.35 -2.58
N PRO A 363 8.80 -1.40 -1.37
CA PRO A 363 9.60 -1.41 -0.16
C PRO A 363 10.48 -2.65 0.03
N PHE A 364 10.08 -3.83 -0.45
CA PHE A 364 10.92 -5.03 -0.30
C PHE A 364 12.08 -5.05 -1.31
N LEU A 365 11.85 -4.67 -2.58
CA LEU A 365 12.94 -4.57 -3.56
C LEU A 365 13.88 -3.41 -3.21
N PHE A 366 13.34 -2.34 -2.65
CA PHE A 366 14.14 -1.28 -2.05
C PHE A 366 15.00 -1.80 -0.89
N PHE A 367 14.43 -2.62 0.01
CA PHE A 367 15.18 -3.27 1.08
C PHE A 367 16.35 -4.13 0.55
N VAL A 368 16.12 -4.95 -0.49
CA VAL A 368 17.20 -5.68 -1.19
C VAL A 368 18.28 -4.72 -1.68
N ALA A 369 17.87 -3.66 -2.38
CA ALA A 369 18.80 -2.72 -3.02
C ALA A 369 19.66 -1.94 -2.01
N ILE A 370 19.14 -1.64 -0.81
CA ILE A 370 19.89 -0.85 0.19
C ILE A 370 20.65 -1.71 1.21
N LYS A 371 20.17 -2.92 1.54
CA LYS A 371 20.79 -3.75 2.59
C LYS A 371 21.68 -4.87 2.08
N CYS A 372 21.41 -5.44 0.91
CA CYS A 372 22.34 -6.39 0.32
C CYS A 372 23.64 -5.68 -0.10
N ARG A 373 24.80 -6.32 0.05
CA ARG A 373 26.12 -5.83 -0.42
C ARG A 373 26.57 -6.44 -1.75
N ASP A 374 25.91 -7.50 -2.20
CA ASP A 374 26.19 -8.16 -3.49
C ASP A 374 25.65 -7.31 -4.66
N PHE A 375 26.55 -6.72 -5.44
CA PHE A 375 26.22 -5.75 -6.48
C PHE A 375 25.16 -6.26 -7.46
N GLU A 376 25.33 -7.48 -7.98
CA GLU A 376 24.42 -8.07 -8.96
C GLU A 376 23.01 -8.27 -8.39
N THR A 377 22.91 -8.75 -7.15
CA THR A 377 21.61 -8.90 -6.47
C THR A 377 20.93 -7.54 -6.27
N ARG A 378 21.67 -6.51 -5.87
CA ARG A 378 21.13 -5.14 -5.69
C ARG A 378 20.62 -4.56 -7.01
N MET A 379 21.44 -4.65 -8.07
CA MET A 379 21.09 -4.15 -9.39
C MET A 379 19.91 -4.92 -10.00
N ALA A 380 19.83 -6.23 -9.78
CA ALA A 380 18.68 -7.03 -10.18
C ALA A 380 17.40 -6.58 -9.45
N GLY A 381 17.47 -6.37 -8.13
CA GLY A 381 16.37 -5.82 -7.35
C GLY A 381 15.90 -4.46 -7.86
N LEU A 382 16.85 -3.54 -8.12
CA LEU A 382 16.55 -2.21 -8.64
C LEU A 382 15.91 -2.25 -10.04
N ARG A 383 16.40 -3.10 -10.94
CA ARG A 383 15.79 -3.32 -12.26
C ARG A 383 14.36 -3.83 -12.14
N LEU A 384 14.10 -4.78 -11.25
CA LEU A 384 12.76 -5.32 -11.01
C LEU A 384 11.79 -4.28 -10.46
N MET A 385 12.27 -3.26 -9.74
CA MET A 385 11.38 -2.17 -9.28
C MET A 385 10.72 -1.44 -10.45
N SER A 386 11.44 -1.24 -11.55
CA SER A 386 10.88 -0.59 -12.76
C SER A 386 9.80 -1.42 -13.47
N VAL A 387 9.83 -2.75 -13.27
CA VAL A 387 8.91 -3.70 -13.92
C VAL A 387 7.69 -4.00 -13.05
N LEU A 388 7.90 -4.17 -11.74
CA LEU A 388 6.89 -4.71 -10.83
C LEU A 388 6.11 -3.65 -10.07
N CYS A 389 6.79 -2.59 -9.62
CA CYS A 389 6.22 -1.64 -8.67
C CYS A 389 5.20 -0.72 -9.33
N ALA A 390 4.10 -0.46 -8.63
CA ALA A 390 3.24 0.66 -9.03
C ALA A 390 4.02 1.99 -8.95
N ALA A 391 3.50 3.07 -9.54
CA ALA A 391 4.09 4.40 -9.33
C ALA A 391 4.08 4.78 -7.85
N GLN A 392 2.96 4.49 -7.17
CA GLN A 392 2.82 4.57 -5.72
C GLN A 392 2.22 3.28 -5.14
N GLU A 393 2.78 2.81 -4.03
CA GLU A 393 2.26 1.67 -3.27
C GLU A 393 2.02 2.10 -1.83
N SER A 394 0.76 2.23 -1.43
CA SER A 394 0.40 2.90 -0.19
C SER A 394 1.01 4.31 -0.14
N LEU A 395 1.84 4.64 0.86
CA LEU A 395 2.58 5.90 0.95
C LEU A 395 3.97 5.85 0.28
N TRP A 396 4.39 4.70 -0.25
CA TRP A 396 5.70 4.55 -0.90
C TRP A 396 5.67 5.08 -2.33
N ASN A 397 6.47 6.11 -2.61
CA ASN A 397 6.75 6.53 -3.97
C ASN A 397 7.88 5.68 -4.56
N SER A 398 7.54 4.79 -5.47
CA SER A 398 8.48 3.84 -6.06
C SER A 398 9.59 4.52 -6.88
N HIS A 399 9.33 5.69 -7.46
CA HIS A 399 10.35 6.43 -8.20
C HIS A 399 11.38 7.06 -7.24
N THR A 400 10.91 7.67 -6.15
CA THR A 400 11.78 8.22 -5.11
C THR A 400 12.65 7.12 -4.49
N LEU A 401 12.06 5.95 -4.19
CA LEU A 401 12.82 4.79 -3.71
C LEU A 401 13.88 4.31 -4.70
N GLN A 402 13.57 4.25 -6.00
CA GLN A 402 14.55 3.86 -7.02
C GLN A 402 15.73 4.85 -7.10
N VAL A 403 15.46 6.15 -7.03
CA VAL A 403 16.50 7.19 -7.04
C VAL A 403 17.41 7.08 -5.81
N VAL A 404 16.82 6.89 -4.63
CA VAL A 404 17.56 6.70 -3.38
C VAL A 404 18.39 5.42 -3.43
N ALA A 405 17.80 4.30 -3.84
CA ALA A 405 18.49 3.01 -3.93
C ALA A 405 19.66 3.06 -4.90
N GLN A 406 19.45 3.61 -6.11
CA GLN A 406 20.54 3.81 -7.07
C GLN A 406 21.65 4.64 -6.46
N ARG A 407 21.32 5.75 -5.77
CA ARG A 407 22.34 6.60 -5.17
C ARG A 407 23.14 5.88 -4.08
N ILE A 408 22.48 5.09 -3.24
CA ILE A 408 23.16 4.30 -2.20
C ILE A 408 24.11 3.28 -2.85
N ILE A 409 23.67 2.58 -3.90
CA ILE A 409 24.53 1.67 -4.66
C ILE A 409 25.75 2.42 -5.22
N ASP A 410 25.53 3.59 -5.83
CA ASP A 410 26.61 4.38 -6.43
C ASP A 410 27.65 4.82 -5.39
N LEU A 411 27.20 5.27 -4.22
CA LEU A 411 28.06 5.72 -3.12
C LEU A 411 28.93 4.59 -2.58
N GLU A 412 28.34 3.41 -2.40
CA GLU A 412 29.01 2.28 -1.74
C GLU A 412 29.92 1.49 -2.68
N HIS A 413 29.53 1.36 -3.95
CA HIS A 413 30.34 0.67 -4.96
C HIS A 413 31.29 1.61 -5.72
N GLY A 414 31.26 2.92 -5.42
CA GLY A 414 32.10 3.90 -6.12
C GLY A 414 31.76 4.04 -7.60
N VAL A 415 30.49 3.88 -7.98
CA VAL A 415 30.05 4.03 -9.38
C VAL A 415 30.09 5.51 -9.74
N THR A 416 31.06 5.92 -10.56
CA THR A 416 31.11 7.24 -11.18
C THR A 416 30.25 7.27 -12.44
N ALA A 417 29.49 8.36 -12.63
CA ALA A 417 28.62 8.53 -13.79
C ALA A 417 29.44 8.49 -15.10
N GLY A 418 29.38 7.37 -15.81
CA GLY A 418 30.06 7.18 -17.11
C GLY A 418 31.15 6.09 -17.13
N GLU A 419 31.53 5.52 -15.97
CA GLU A 419 32.54 4.46 -15.91
C GLU A 419 31.91 3.18 -15.35
N HIS A 420 31.56 2.24 -16.24
CA HIS A 420 31.35 0.85 -15.85
C HIS A 420 32.72 0.23 -15.58
N SER A 421 33.27 0.43 -14.39
CA SER A 421 34.50 -0.26 -14.01
C SER A 421 34.18 -1.76 -13.88
N ALA A 422 34.81 -2.54 -14.75
CA ALA A 422 34.65 -3.98 -14.84
C ALA A 422 35.36 -4.66 -13.65
N GLN A 423 34.66 -4.82 -12.52
CA GLN A 423 34.76 -5.90 -11.50
C GLN A 423 34.25 -5.40 -10.14
N TYR A 424 32.93 -5.33 -9.96
CA TYR A 424 32.31 -5.19 -8.62
C TYR A 424 32.24 -6.57 -7.90
N ASN A 425 33.33 -7.35 -7.98
CA ASN A 425 33.37 -8.71 -7.42
C ASN A 425 33.61 -8.72 -5.90
N SER A 426 33.96 -7.57 -5.30
CA SER A 426 34.13 -7.42 -3.86
C SER A 426 32.95 -6.70 -3.24
N LEU A 427 32.47 -7.20 -2.09
CA LEU A 427 31.44 -6.53 -1.29
C LEU A 427 31.97 -5.18 -0.78
N PRO A 428 31.19 -4.08 -0.86
CA PRO A 428 31.60 -2.75 -0.37
C PRO A 428 32.08 -2.79 1.08
N ALA A 429 33.20 -2.16 1.42
CA ALA A 429 33.66 -2.13 2.80
C ALA A 429 32.62 -1.47 3.73
N ASP A 430 32.61 -1.86 5.00
CA ASP A 430 31.60 -1.44 5.96
C ASP A 430 31.66 0.08 6.28
N ASP A 431 32.84 0.69 6.12
CA ASP A 431 33.09 2.12 6.32
C ASP A 431 32.55 3.03 5.19
N VAL A 432 32.20 2.46 4.03
CA VAL A 432 31.52 3.19 2.95
C VAL A 432 30.01 2.97 2.93
N ARG A 433 29.48 2.10 3.81
CA ARG A 433 28.06 1.74 3.85
C ARG A 433 27.18 2.88 4.37
N VAL A 434 26.05 3.11 3.71
CA VAL A 434 25.02 4.05 4.16
C VAL A 434 24.19 3.39 5.26
N ARG A 435 24.33 3.87 6.50
CA ARG A 435 23.62 3.33 7.67
C ARG A 435 22.17 3.75 7.75
N HIS A 436 21.90 4.99 7.35
CA HIS A 436 20.57 5.58 7.36
C HIS A 436 20.41 6.61 6.25
N PHE A 437 19.17 6.88 5.87
CA PHE A 437 18.85 7.95 4.93
C PHE A 437 17.55 8.62 5.33
N VAL A 438 17.42 9.90 4.98
CA VAL A 438 16.22 10.70 5.24
C VAL A 438 15.86 11.45 3.97
N VAL A 439 14.61 11.33 3.52
CA VAL A 439 14.06 12.18 2.45
C VAL A 439 13.39 13.37 3.10
N GLY A 440 14.08 14.50 3.05
CA GLY A 440 13.68 15.77 3.64
C GLY A 440 12.67 16.55 2.80
N PRO A 441 12.41 17.80 3.20
CA PRO A 441 11.46 18.67 2.52
C PRO A 441 11.98 19.10 1.14
N VAL A 442 11.07 19.68 0.35
CA VAL A 442 11.44 20.40 -0.87
C VAL A 442 12.21 21.67 -0.50
N LYS A 443 13.37 21.87 -1.14
CA LYS A 443 14.24 23.03 -0.98
C LYS A 443 14.68 23.57 -2.34
N SER A 444 14.96 24.87 -2.40
CA SER A 444 15.70 25.49 -3.50
C SER A 444 17.20 25.33 -3.27
N GLY A 445 17.88 24.66 -4.20
CA GLY A 445 19.33 24.52 -4.19
C GLY A 445 20.06 25.79 -4.61
N PRO A 446 21.40 25.84 -4.42
CA PRO A 446 22.23 27.01 -4.74
C PRO A 446 22.12 27.47 -6.21
N ASP A 447 21.89 26.52 -7.12
CA ASP A 447 21.77 26.76 -8.57
C ASP A 447 20.33 27.07 -9.00
N GLY A 448 19.41 27.35 -8.06
CA GLY A 448 17.97 27.51 -8.31
C GLY A 448 17.22 26.21 -8.58
N LEU A 449 17.87 25.06 -8.38
CA LEU A 449 17.26 23.74 -8.55
C LEU A 449 16.25 23.46 -7.43
N ILE A 450 14.97 23.34 -7.77
CA ILE A 450 13.92 22.93 -6.82
C ILE A 450 13.87 21.40 -6.75
N GLY A 451 14.05 20.85 -5.55
CA GLY A 451 14.08 19.41 -5.33
C GLY A 451 13.97 19.00 -3.87
N ARG A 452 13.88 17.69 -3.59
CA ARG A 452 13.97 17.19 -2.22
C ARG A 452 15.42 17.06 -1.79
N GLU A 453 15.73 17.54 -0.60
CA GLU A 453 17.01 17.24 0.05
C GLU A 453 16.96 15.81 0.61
N ILE A 454 17.92 14.98 0.22
CA ILE A 454 18.10 13.64 0.75
C ILE A 454 19.41 13.60 1.52
N SER A 455 19.34 13.16 2.78
CA SER A 455 20.49 13.03 3.67
C SER A 455 20.90 11.56 3.78
N PHE A 456 22.17 11.25 3.54
CA PHE A 456 22.76 9.92 3.67
C PHE A 456 23.75 9.91 4.84
N TYR A 457 23.54 9.02 5.80
CA TYR A 457 24.33 8.89 7.02
C TYR A 457 25.39 7.81 6.80
N MET A 458 26.64 8.24 6.69
CA MET A 458 27.79 7.37 6.44
C MET A 458 28.70 7.35 7.68
N PRO A 459 29.28 6.20 8.03
CA PRO A 459 30.19 6.12 9.16
C PRO A 459 31.51 6.86 8.86
N THR A 460 32.17 7.32 9.91
CA THR A 460 33.54 7.87 9.89
C THR A 460 34.30 7.35 11.09
N LYS A 461 35.63 7.52 11.12
CA LYS A 461 36.47 7.07 12.24
C LYS A 461 36.02 7.60 13.60
N ASP A 462 35.43 8.80 13.64
CA ASP A 462 35.08 9.50 14.88
C ASP A 462 33.56 9.77 15.03
N GLY A 463 32.70 9.18 14.19
CA GLY A 463 31.25 9.43 14.24
C GLY A 463 30.52 9.20 12.91
N ILE A 464 29.56 10.06 12.58
CA ILE A 464 28.73 9.96 11.37
C ILE A 464 28.89 11.20 10.51
N ASN A 465 29.20 11.01 9.22
CA ASN A 465 29.14 12.05 8.21
C ASN A 465 27.77 12.04 7.53
N ILE A 466 27.15 13.21 7.40
CA ILE A 466 25.84 13.37 6.74
C ILE A 466 26.05 14.03 5.38
N LYS A 467 25.97 13.22 4.33
CA LYS A 467 26.01 13.71 2.95
C LYS A 467 24.62 14.16 2.51
N ARG A 468 24.45 15.44 2.22
CA ARG A 468 23.17 16.03 1.76
C ARG A 468 23.23 16.33 0.28
N GLU A 469 22.22 15.89 -0.46
CA GLU A 469 22.11 16.10 -1.91
C GLU A 469 20.68 16.51 -2.27
N ILE A 470 20.53 17.48 -3.19
CA ILE A 470 19.21 17.92 -3.66
C ILE A 470 18.88 17.18 -4.96
N PHE A 471 17.78 16.43 -4.94
CA PHE A 471 17.27 15.70 -6.11
C PHE A 471 16.08 16.45 -6.69
N SER A 472 16.20 16.87 -7.95
CA SER A 472 15.16 17.66 -8.62
C SER A 472 13.81 16.93 -8.65
N MET A 473 12.71 17.69 -8.57
CA MET A 473 11.36 17.11 -8.64
C MET A 473 11.15 16.30 -9.92
N LYS A 474 11.75 16.76 -11.03
CA LYS A 474 11.78 16.02 -12.31
C LYS A 474 12.48 14.66 -12.18
N ARG A 475 13.62 14.60 -11.49
CA ARG A 475 14.35 13.35 -11.25
C ARG A 475 13.60 12.43 -10.30
N LEU A 476 12.79 12.96 -9.39
CA LEU A 476 11.97 12.16 -8.46
C LEU A 476 10.61 11.77 -9.06
N ASN A 477 10.24 12.32 -10.21
CA ASN A 477 8.90 12.22 -10.81
C ASN A 477 7.79 12.60 -9.82
N GLU A 478 8.05 13.65 -9.04
CA GLU A 478 7.11 14.22 -8.10
C GLU A 478 6.54 15.54 -8.65
N PRO A 479 5.26 15.87 -8.36
CA PRO A 479 4.69 17.15 -8.74
C PRO A 479 5.48 18.30 -8.07
N LEU A 480 5.52 19.47 -8.70
CA LEU A 480 6.08 20.67 -8.07
C LEU A 480 5.23 21.00 -6.83
N GLU A 481 5.75 20.64 -5.67
CA GLU A 481 5.21 21.01 -4.36
C GLU A 481 5.76 22.37 -3.94
N LEU A 482 5.05 23.04 -3.03
CA LEU A 482 5.50 24.31 -2.47
C LEU A 482 6.76 24.08 -1.62
N GLU A 483 7.67 25.06 -1.63
CA GLU A 483 8.87 25.03 -0.79
C GLU A 483 8.47 24.88 0.70
N GLY A 484 9.10 23.94 1.41
CA GLY A 484 8.73 23.60 2.78
C GLY A 484 7.66 22.52 2.96
N SER A 485 7.18 21.87 1.89
CA SER A 485 6.35 20.67 2.00
C SER A 485 7.06 19.58 2.82
N PRO A 486 6.36 18.90 3.75
CA PRO A 486 6.97 17.91 4.63
C PRO A 486 7.63 16.78 3.82
N GLY A 487 8.74 16.26 4.32
CA GLY A 487 9.41 15.11 3.73
C GLY A 487 8.59 13.84 3.86
N VAL A 488 8.81 12.88 2.97
CA VAL A 488 8.06 11.60 2.93
C VAL A 488 8.52 10.63 4.06
N PHE A 489 9.68 10.89 4.68
CA PHE A 489 10.26 10.08 5.77
C PHE A 489 10.77 10.97 6.91
N THR A 490 9.98 11.96 7.33
CA THR A 490 10.38 12.86 8.43
C THR A 490 10.28 12.16 9.78
N VAL A 491 11.42 11.78 10.34
CA VAL A 491 11.60 11.68 11.79
C VAL A 491 12.01 13.08 12.29
N ASP A 492 11.46 13.52 13.41
CA ASP A 492 11.86 14.78 14.08
C ASP A 492 13.34 14.71 14.48
N LEU A 493 14.20 15.38 13.70
CA LEU A 493 15.66 15.34 13.82
C LEU A 493 16.23 16.65 14.39
N THR A 494 15.49 17.31 15.27
CA THR A 494 15.91 18.57 15.88
C THR A 494 17.18 18.51 16.74
N THR A 495 17.80 17.34 16.97
CA THR A 495 18.85 17.20 18.00
C THR A 495 20.28 16.95 17.52
N GLU A 496 20.59 16.93 16.22
CA GLU A 496 21.96 16.61 15.68
C GLU A 496 22.61 15.34 16.29
N THR A 497 21.79 14.53 16.95
CA THR A 497 22.10 13.31 17.68
C THR A 497 21.00 12.37 17.26
N LEU A 498 21.30 11.22 16.64
CA LEU A 498 20.31 10.22 16.22
C LEU A 498 19.28 9.98 17.34
N PRO A 499 18.08 10.57 17.28
CA PRO A 499 17.03 10.35 18.25
C PRO A 499 16.01 9.48 17.53
N MET A 500 16.18 8.17 17.56
CA MET A 500 15.22 7.29 16.92
C MET A 500 13.97 7.21 17.80
N ARG A 501 13.03 8.14 17.58
CA ARG A 501 11.68 8.07 18.14
C ARG A 501 10.87 6.97 17.46
#